data_AF-A0A7L9A7Y7-F1
#
_entry.id   AF-A0A7L9A7Y7-F1
#
_cell.length_a   1.000
_cell.length_b   1.000
_cell.length_c   1.000
_cell.angle_alpha   90.00
_cell.angle_beta   90.00
_cell.angle_gamma   90.00
#
_symmetry.space_group_name_H-M   'P 1'
#
loop_
_entity.id
_entity.type
_entity.pdbx_description
1 polymer ?
#
loop_
_entity_poly.entity_id
_entity_poly.type
_entity_poly.pdbx_seq_one_letter_code
_entity_poly.pdbx_strand_id
1 'polypeptide(L)'
;IFEPFMQYCPDRSLRWNTWQARNQRCSGYGRKDLENSTNIENLRSLRMEQAKALGYDTFVDMSMETKMAGSIDNVLNVLDSLLVNARPMQDVELDSLQKFAAERGFENKLEHWDIPYWQRKQKWSLYNFDENKIREYFPLLKVTNSLFNLCSALFKVQIVERSDTRTWHKDVKFYDIYDDSSNRPIASFYFDPYARQDEKIRVYDDAGWHVSIRNKSSVAGTHPLSALIFNFQAPLEGQQSLLSFKEVNVLFKRFDHSLRHLLTKANYSEVAGLSNVEWDAAEVCGQVMTHWLYDPHTIQAISGHYKTDEPLPEEIMTNLQNVR
;
A
#
# COMPACT_ATOMS: atom_id res chain seq x y z
N ILE A 1 -7.44 11.71 -8.90
CA ILE A 1 -8.52 12.72 -9.04
C ILE A 1 -9.61 12.50 -7.99
N PHE A 2 -10.22 11.30 -7.90
CA PHE A 2 -11.32 11.05 -6.96
C PHE A 2 -11.00 11.41 -5.50
N GLU A 3 -9.93 10.83 -4.90
CA GLU A 3 -9.61 11.09 -3.48
C GLU A 3 -9.40 12.59 -3.18
N PRO A 4 -8.52 13.33 -3.91
CA PRO A 4 -8.38 14.77 -3.69
C PRO A 4 -9.68 15.55 -3.92
N PHE A 5 -10.49 15.17 -4.92
CA PHE A 5 -11.76 15.84 -5.17
C PHE A 5 -12.69 15.73 -3.95
N MET A 6 -12.82 14.53 -3.38
CA MET A 6 -13.66 14.30 -2.20
C MET A 6 -13.16 15.04 -0.96
N GLN A 7 -11.85 15.24 -0.82
CA GLN A 7 -11.24 15.93 0.32
C GLN A 7 -11.30 17.46 0.22
N TYR A 8 -11.18 18.03 -1.00
CA TYR A 8 -10.99 19.47 -1.19
C TYR A 8 -12.18 20.21 -1.81
N CYS A 9 -13.09 19.54 -2.53
CA CYS A 9 -14.24 20.19 -3.14
C CYS A 9 -15.21 20.72 -2.07
N PRO A 10 -15.47 22.05 -1.99
CA PRO A 10 -16.38 22.61 -0.98
C PRO A 10 -17.85 22.32 -1.29
N ASP A 11 -18.20 22.12 -2.56
CA ASP A 11 -19.57 21.85 -3.00
C ASP A 11 -19.99 20.41 -2.65
N ARG A 12 -20.97 20.30 -1.75
CA ARG A 12 -21.51 19.01 -1.29
C ARG A 12 -22.20 18.22 -2.40
N SER A 13 -22.94 18.90 -3.27
CA SER A 13 -23.67 18.28 -4.38
C SER A 13 -22.70 17.66 -5.39
N LEU A 14 -21.58 18.34 -5.67
CA LEU A 14 -20.53 17.78 -6.51
C LEU A 14 -19.83 16.57 -5.86
N ARG A 15 -19.57 16.61 -4.55
CA ARG A 15 -19.04 15.42 -3.83
C ARG A 15 -20.02 14.25 -3.89
N TRP A 16 -21.31 14.50 -3.67
CA TRP A 16 -22.35 13.47 -3.78
C TRP A 16 -22.41 12.87 -5.19
N ASN A 17 -22.48 13.70 -6.23
CA ASN A 17 -22.48 13.25 -7.63
C ASN A 17 -21.24 12.40 -7.95
N THR A 18 -20.06 12.83 -7.49
CA THR A 18 -18.80 12.13 -7.73
C THR A 18 -18.76 10.79 -6.98
N TRP A 19 -19.22 10.76 -5.72
CA TRP A 19 -19.35 9.55 -4.94
C TRP A 19 -20.33 8.56 -5.57
N GLN A 20 -21.51 9.01 -5.99
CA GLN A 20 -22.49 8.19 -6.71
C GLN A 20 -21.88 7.58 -7.97
N ALA A 21 -21.28 8.42 -8.82
CA ALA A 21 -20.64 7.97 -10.06
C ALA A 21 -19.56 6.92 -9.81
N ARG A 22 -18.77 7.04 -8.73
CA ARG A 22 -17.75 6.02 -8.38
C ARG A 22 -18.37 4.70 -7.92
N ASN A 23 -19.40 4.74 -7.08
CA ASN A 23 -20.05 3.55 -6.51
C ASN A 23 -20.92 2.81 -7.53
N GLN A 24 -21.40 3.51 -8.56
CA GLN A 24 -22.20 2.91 -9.64
C GLN A 24 -21.35 2.38 -10.81
N ARG A 25 -20.01 2.48 -10.76
CA ARG A 25 -19.15 1.93 -11.82
C ARG A 25 -19.39 0.44 -11.98
N CYS A 26 -19.50 0.00 -13.24
CA CYS A 26 -19.76 -1.38 -13.62
C CYS A 26 -21.05 -1.97 -13.02
N SER A 27 -21.98 -1.14 -12.55
CA SER A 27 -23.29 -1.57 -12.05
C SER A 27 -24.37 -1.47 -13.14
N GLY A 28 -25.56 -1.99 -12.85
CA GLY A 28 -26.73 -1.86 -13.72
C GLY A 28 -27.25 -0.42 -13.93
N TYR A 29 -26.73 0.56 -13.17
CA TYR A 29 -27.06 1.98 -13.35
C TYR A 29 -26.16 2.69 -14.38
N GLY A 30 -25.10 2.02 -14.84
CA GLY A 30 -24.14 2.56 -15.79
C GLY A 30 -24.33 2.05 -17.22
N ARG A 31 -23.25 2.11 -17.99
CA ARG A 31 -23.17 1.52 -19.33
C ARG A 31 -23.31 0.00 -19.25
N LYS A 32 -24.28 -0.56 -19.95
CA LYS A 32 -24.58 -2.01 -19.96
C LYS A 32 -23.39 -2.86 -20.40
N ASP A 33 -22.55 -2.37 -21.30
CA ASP A 33 -21.36 -3.08 -21.79
C ASP A 33 -20.20 -3.14 -20.77
N LEU A 34 -20.25 -2.32 -19.71
CA LEU A 34 -19.28 -2.31 -18.62
C LEU A 34 -19.82 -2.98 -17.35
N GLU A 35 -21.07 -3.46 -17.37
CA GLU A 35 -21.75 -4.07 -16.22
C GLU A 35 -21.07 -5.40 -15.81
N ASN A 36 -20.90 -5.60 -14.50
CA ASN A 36 -20.21 -6.77 -13.95
C ASN A 36 -21.07 -7.67 -13.06
N SER A 37 -22.32 -7.30 -12.77
CA SER A 37 -23.18 -8.04 -11.84
C SER A 37 -23.47 -9.45 -12.37
N THR A 38 -23.79 -9.57 -13.66
CA THR A 38 -23.98 -10.86 -14.34
C THR A 38 -22.70 -11.70 -14.33
N ASN A 39 -21.53 -11.07 -14.55
CA ASN A 39 -20.24 -11.76 -14.50
C ASN A 39 -19.93 -12.29 -13.09
N ILE A 40 -20.27 -11.52 -12.05
CA ILE A 40 -20.10 -11.92 -10.65
C ILE A 40 -21.01 -13.10 -10.31
N GLU A 41 -22.28 -13.08 -10.73
CA GLU A 41 -23.20 -14.21 -10.48
C GLU A 41 -22.74 -15.48 -11.21
N ASN A 42 -22.28 -15.36 -12.46
CA ASN A 42 -21.67 -16.48 -13.17
C ASN A 42 -20.44 -17.02 -12.44
N LEU A 43 -19.56 -16.14 -11.95
CA LEU A 43 -18.39 -16.53 -11.16
C LEU A 43 -18.79 -17.25 -9.86
N ARG A 44 -19.87 -16.80 -9.19
CA ARG A 44 -20.39 -17.47 -7.98
C ARG A 44 -20.91 -18.87 -8.29
N SER A 45 -21.66 -19.05 -9.37
CA SER A 45 -22.13 -20.36 -9.81
C SER A 45 -20.95 -21.29 -10.11
N LEU A 46 -19.99 -20.83 -10.92
CA LEU A 46 -18.81 -21.62 -11.30
C LEU A 46 -17.96 -21.99 -10.08
N ARG A 47 -17.84 -21.12 -9.08
CA ARG A 47 -17.15 -21.41 -7.82
C ARG A 47 -17.86 -22.48 -7.00
N MET A 48 -19.20 -22.48 -6.99
CA MET A 48 -19.98 -23.53 -6.34
C MET A 48 -19.80 -24.87 -7.04
N GLU A 49 -19.88 -24.88 -8.38
CA GLU A 49 -19.63 -26.08 -9.19
C GLU A 49 -18.23 -26.63 -8.98
N GLN A 50 -17.20 -25.77 -8.96
CA GLN A 50 -15.81 -26.14 -8.68
C GLN A 50 -15.67 -26.82 -7.31
N ALA A 51 -16.26 -26.23 -6.27
CA ALA A 51 -16.20 -26.78 -4.91
C ALA A 51 -16.87 -28.16 -4.84
N LYS A 52 -18.08 -28.30 -5.42
CA LYS A 52 -18.81 -29.57 -5.46
C LYS A 52 -18.07 -30.64 -6.26
N ALA A 53 -17.47 -30.27 -7.39
CA ALA A 53 -16.68 -31.20 -8.21
C ALA A 53 -15.46 -31.76 -7.47
N LEU A 54 -14.89 -30.99 -6.54
CA LEU A 54 -13.75 -31.39 -5.72
C LEU A 54 -14.17 -31.99 -4.36
N GLY A 55 -15.47 -32.15 -4.10
CA GLY A 55 -15.99 -32.81 -2.90
C GLY A 55 -16.23 -31.91 -1.69
N TYR A 56 -16.19 -30.59 -1.85
CA TYR A 56 -16.48 -29.63 -0.78
C TYR A 56 -17.94 -29.19 -0.77
N ASP A 57 -18.41 -28.74 0.40
CA ASP A 57 -19.77 -28.24 0.54
C ASP A 57 -19.98 -26.86 -0.07
N THR A 58 -19.02 -25.97 0.15
CA THR A 58 -19.02 -24.62 -0.41
C THR A 58 -17.62 -24.23 -0.92
N PHE A 59 -17.56 -23.18 -1.73
CA PHE A 59 -16.29 -22.60 -2.15
C PHE A 59 -15.47 -22.04 -0.97
N VAL A 60 -16.14 -21.63 0.11
CA VAL A 60 -15.45 -21.13 1.30
C VAL A 60 -14.70 -22.27 1.99
N ASP A 61 -15.33 -23.44 2.14
CA ASP A 61 -14.67 -24.62 2.72
C ASP A 61 -13.42 -25.00 1.92
N MET A 62 -13.55 -25.06 0.59
CA MET A 62 -12.43 -25.31 -0.32
C MET A 62 -11.33 -24.24 -0.21
N SER A 63 -11.71 -22.97 -0.10
CA SER A 63 -10.76 -21.85 0.01
C SER A 63 -9.99 -21.85 1.33
N MET A 64 -10.58 -22.36 2.42
CA MET A 64 -9.98 -22.34 3.75
C MET A 64 -8.89 -23.40 3.95
N GLU A 65 -8.89 -24.48 3.17
CA GLU A 65 -7.92 -25.56 3.31
C GLU A 65 -6.47 -25.11 3.16
N THR A 66 -6.21 -24.11 2.32
CA THR A 66 -4.87 -23.56 2.07
C THR A 66 -4.61 -22.27 2.84
N LYS A 67 -5.38 -21.98 3.89
CA LYS A 67 -5.31 -20.75 4.69
C LYS A 67 -5.13 -21.07 6.16
N MET A 68 -4.44 -20.19 6.88
CA MET A 68 -4.23 -20.35 8.32
C MET A 68 -5.54 -20.33 9.11
N ALA A 69 -6.54 -19.58 8.64
CA ALA A 69 -7.84 -19.49 9.29
C ALA A 69 -8.53 -20.85 9.40
N GLY A 70 -8.33 -21.75 8.43
CA GLY A 70 -8.84 -23.13 8.43
C GLY A 70 -10.37 -23.31 8.38
N SER A 71 -11.17 -22.30 8.72
CA SER A 71 -12.63 -22.33 8.67
C SER A 71 -13.25 -20.94 8.58
N ILE A 72 -14.50 -20.86 8.12
CA ILE A 72 -15.27 -19.61 8.09
C ILE A 72 -15.59 -19.11 9.50
N ASP A 73 -15.85 -20.01 10.45
CA ASP A 73 -16.18 -19.64 11.83
C ASP A 73 -15.03 -18.89 12.50
N ASN A 74 -13.78 -19.32 12.27
CA ASN A 74 -12.60 -18.59 12.76
C ASN A 74 -12.52 -17.18 12.17
N VAL A 75 -12.83 -17.01 10.88
CA VAL A 75 -12.86 -15.69 10.23
C VAL A 75 -13.95 -14.81 10.85
N LEU A 76 -15.17 -15.33 11.01
CA LEU A 76 -16.29 -14.59 11.60
C LEU A 76 -16.00 -14.19 13.05
N ASN A 77 -15.44 -15.09 13.85
CA ASN A 77 -15.06 -14.80 15.24
C ASN A 77 -14.05 -13.65 15.35
N VAL A 78 -13.07 -13.58 14.43
CA VAL A 78 -12.12 -12.47 14.37
C VAL A 78 -12.82 -11.17 13.96
N LEU A 79 -13.67 -11.20 12.94
CA LEU A 79 -14.42 -10.02 12.49
C LEU A 79 -15.38 -9.48 13.56
N ASP A 80 -16.07 -10.36 14.27
CA ASP A 80 -16.96 -10.00 15.37
C ASP A 80 -16.18 -9.40 16.53
N SER A 81 -15.03 -9.99 16.88
CA SER A 81 -14.14 -9.43 17.90
C SER A 81 -13.64 -8.05 17.50
N LEU A 82 -13.25 -7.85 16.24
CA LEU A 82 -12.86 -6.53 15.73
C LEU A 82 -14.02 -5.54 15.79
N LEU A 83 -15.23 -5.94 15.39
CA LEU A 83 -16.42 -5.07 15.44
C LEU A 83 -16.72 -4.62 16.88
N VAL A 84 -16.69 -5.54 17.84
CA VAL A 84 -16.96 -5.24 19.27
C VAL A 84 -15.94 -4.23 19.82
N ASN A 85 -14.67 -4.34 19.43
CA ASN A 85 -13.60 -3.48 19.94
C ASN A 85 -13.44 -2.16 19.17
N ALA A 86 -13.63 -2.16 17.85
CA ALA A 86 -13.40 -0.99 17.01
C ALA A 86 -14.61 -0.06 16.91
N ARG A 87 -15.84 -0.61 16.95
CA ARG A 87 -17.06 0.18 16.77
C ARG A 87 -17.23 1.30 17.82
N PRO A 88 -16.97 1.09 19.12
CA PRO A 88 -17.11 2.17 20.10
C PRO A 88 -16.23 3.38 19.78
N MET A 89 -14.99 3.15 19.32
CA MET A 89 -14.10 4.23 18.92
C MET A 89 -14.55 4.90 17.61
N GLN A 90 -15.01 4.11 16.64
CA GLN A 90 -15.60 4.64 15.40
C GLN A 90 -16.78 5.59 15.69
N ASP A 91 -17.68 5.22 16.62
CA ASP A 91 -18.83 6.06 16.99
C ASP A 91 -18.36 7.38 17.62
N VAL A 92 -17.34 7.35 18.48
CA VAL A 92 -16.71 8.55 19.07
C VAL A 92 -16.08 9.44 17.98
N GLU A 93 -15.38 8.86 17.02
CA GLU A 93 -14.74 9.60 15.92
C GLU A 93 -15.78 10.26 15.00
N LEU A 94 -16.85 9.55 14.66
CA LEU A 94 -17.93 10.08 13.82
C LEU A 94 -18.70 11.19 14.54
N ASP A 95 -18.98 11.04 15.84
CA ASP A 95 -19.62 12.08 16.64
C ASP A 95 -18.72 13.32 16.78
N SER A 96 -17.42 13.12 16.99
CA SER A 96 -16.42 14.19 17.01
C SER A 96 -16.38 14.94 15.68
N LEU A 97 -16.40 14.20 14.56
CA LEU A 97 -16.40 14.77 13.22
C LEU A 97 -17.70 15.54 12.93
N GLN A 98 -18.85 15.00 13.35
CA GLN A 98 -20.16 15.63 13.21
C GLN A 98 -20.21 16.96 14.00
N LYS A 99 -19.73 16.97 15.25
CA LYS A 99 -19.63 18.19 16.07
C LYS A 99 -18.71 19.22 15.42
N PHE A 100 -17.53 18.79 15.00
CA PHE A 100 -16.55 19.66 14.32
C PHE A 100 -17.14 20.33 13.07
N ALA A 101 -17.93 19.58 12.29
CA ALA A 101 -18.61 20.09 11.11
C ALA A 101 -19.74 21.07 11.48
N ALA A 102 -20.56 20.73 12.48
CA ALA A 102 -21.68 21.55 12.95
C ALA A 102 -21.23 22.92 13.50
N GLU A 103 -20.14 22.95 14.28
CA GLU A 103 -19.51 24.19 14.77
C GLU A 103 -19.07 25.13 13.63
N ARG A 104 -18.92 24.59 12.42
CA ARG A 104 -18.53 25.33 11.20
C ARG A 104 -19.68 25.50 10.22
N GLY A 105 -20.92 25.41 10.71
CA GLY A 105 -22.14 25.70 9.95
C GLY A 105 -22.64 24.55 9.08
N PHE A 106 -22.19 23.31 9.30
CA PHE A 106 -22.76 22.14 8.63
C PHE A 106 -24.03 21.66 9.34
N GLU A 107 -25.18 21.83 8.71
CA GLU A 107 -26.49 21.56 9.31
C GLU A 107 -27.00 20.12 9.10
N ASN A 108 -26.36 19.35 8.21
CA ASN A 108 -26.82 18.01 7.86
C ASN A 108 -26.15 16.93 8.73
N LYS A 109 -26.73 15.73 8.75
CA LYS A 109 -26.01 14.53 9.18
C LYS A 109 -24.89 14.21 8.17
N LEU A 110 -23.72 13.85 8.67
CA LEU A 110 -22.61 13.40 7.83
C LEU A 110 -22.99 12.13 7.07
N GLU A 111 -22.73 12.16 5.78
CA GLU A 111 -22.89 11.03 4.86
C GLU A 111 -21.51 10.60 4.32
N HIS A 112 -21.43 9.45 3.63
CA HIS A 112 -20.17 8.91 3.12
C HIS A 112 -19.35 9.89 2.27
N TRP A 113 -20.00 10.76 1.49
CA TRP A 113 -19.35 11.77 0.65
C TRP A 113 -18.93 13.05 1.39
N ASP A 114 -19.30 13.17 2.67
CA ASP A 114 -18.92 14.29 3.53
C ASP A 114 -17.68 13.96 4.38
N ILE A 115 -17.46 12.68 4.70
CA ILE A 115 -16.37 12.23 5.58
C ILE A 115 -14.98 12.71 5.12
N PRO A 116 -14.52 12.49 3.86
CA PRO A 116 -13.17 12.88 3.47
C PRO A 116 -12.92 14.39 3.56
N TYR A 117 -13.94 15.20 3.28
CA TYR A 117 -13.85 16.66 3.33
C TYR A 117 -13.70 17.19 4.75
N TRP A 118 -14.57 16.72 5.66
CA TRP A 118 -14.56 17.16 7.05
C TRP A 118 -13.39 16.58 7.83
N GLN A 119 -13.01 15.32 7.57
CA GLN A 119 -11.83 14.71 8.18
C GLN A 119 -10.55 15.47 7.84
N ARG A 120 -10.35 15.88 6.57
CA ARG A 120 -9.21 16.72 6.19
C ARG A 120 -9.21 18.04 6.97
N LYS A 121 -10.36 18.74 7.06
CA LYS A 121 -10.46 19.99 7.82
C LYS A 121 -10.19 19.80 9.31
N GLN A 122 -10.67 18.72 9.90
CA GLN A 122 -10.46 18.40 11.30
C GLN A 122 -8.98 18.13 11.57
N LYS A 123 -8.34 17.28 10.75
CA LYS A 123 -6.89 17.02 10.85
C LYS A 123 -6.06 18.29 10.71
N TRP A 124 -6.41 19.16 9.76
CA TRP A 124 -5.76 20.47 9.64
C TRP A 124 -5.95 21.33 10.90
N SER A 125 -7.17 21.41 11.42
CA SER A 125 -7.49 22.28 12.56
C SER A 125 -6.89 21.80 13.89
N LEU A 126 -6.78 20.49 14.09
CA LEU A 126 -6.31 19.91 15.36
C LEU A 126 -4.79 19.69 15.37
N TYR A 127 -4.20 19.38 14.22
CA TYR A 127 -2.81 18.93 14.12
C TYR A 127 -1.96 19.72 13.13
N ASN A 128 -2.48 20.86 12.63
CA ASN A 128 -1.82 21.66 11.58
C ASN A 128 -1.34 20.79 10.39
N PHE A 129 -2.13 19.75 10.08
CA PHE A 129 -1.74 18.68 9.15
C PHE A 129 -1.85 19.15 7.70
N ASP A 130 -0.80 19.82 7.22
CA ASP A 130 -0.65 20.23 5.83
C ASP A 130 0.15 19.18 5.05
N GLU A 131 -0.56 18.29 4.36
CA GLU A 131 0.04 17.22 3.54
C GLU A 131 1.05 17.76 2.52
N ASN A 132 0.86 18.97 1.99
CA ASN A 132 1.79 19.54 1.01
C ASN A 132 3.10 19.96 1.66
N LYS A 133 3.05 20.57 2.85
CA LYS A 133 4.26 20.90 3.62
C LYS A 133 4.97 19.65 4.12
N ILE A 134 4.22 18.67 4.62
CA ILE A 134 4.79 17.40 5.09
C ILE A 134 5.54 16.69 3.94
N ARG A 135 4.97 16.72 2.72
CA ARG A 135 5.58 16.14 1.52
C ARG A 135 6.96 16.74 1.21
N GLU A 136 7.22 18.01 1.55
CA GLU A 136 8.53 18.66 1.32
C GLU A 136 9.68 17.99 2.08
N TYR A 137 9.38 17.18 3.10
CA TYR A 137 10.35 16.46 3.90
C TYR A 137 10.60 15.02 3.45
N PHE A 138 9.92 14.52 2.41
CA PHE A 138 10.10 13.14 1.94
C PHE A 138 10.55 13.05 0.48
N PRO A 139 11.76 13.54 0.13
CA PRO A 139 12.33 13.26 -1.18
C PRO A 139 12.51 11.75 -1.40
N LEU A 140 12.05 11.26 -2.55
CA LEU A 140 12.10 9.83 -2.88
C LEU A 140 13.51 9.24 -2.74
N LEU A 141 14.55 9.96 -3.17
CA LEU A 141 15.94 9.49 -3.06
C LEU A 141 16.39 9.35 -1.60
N LYS A 142 16.01 10.29 -0.72
CA LYS A 142 16.33 10.23 0.70
C LYS A 142 15.60 9.06 1.36
N VAL A 143 14.30 8.93 1.09
CA VAL A 143 13.47 7.84 1.63
C VAL A 143 14.00 6.47 1.20
N THR A 144 14.34 6.29 -0.08
CA THR A 144 14.84 5.01 -0.61
C THR A 144 16.23 4.65 -0.08
N ASN A 145 17.16 5.60 -0.04
CA ASN A 145 18.50 5.36 0.52
C ASN A 145 18.43 5.01 2.01
N SER A 146 17.63 5.73 2.79
CA SER A 146 17.47 5.46 4.22
C SER A 146 16.74 4.14 4.48
N LEU A 147 15.77 3.77 3.64
CA LEU A 147 15.15 2.44 3.66
C LEU A 147 16.19 1.33 3.41
N PHE A 148 17.10 1.51 2.44
CA PHE A 148 18.16 0.54 2.19
C PHE A 148 19.13 0.43 3.37
N ASN A 149 19.53 1.55 3.96
CA ASN A 149 20.37 1.57 5.16
C ASN A 149 19.70 0.86 6.34
N LEU A 150 18.40 1.06 6.54
CA LEU A 150 17.61 0.34 7.54
C LEU A 150 17.66 -1.17 7.28
N CYS A 151 17.47 -1.59 6.03
CA CYS A 151 17.56 -3.01 5.65
C CYS A 151 18.96 -3.59 5.87
N SER A 152 20.01 -2.81 5.63
CA SER A 152 21.39 -3.20 5.94
C SER A 152 21.60 -3.40 7.44
N ALA A 153 21.05 -2.52 8.28
CA ALA A 153 21.15 -2.64 9.73
C ALA A 153 20.42 -3.89 10.26
N LEU A 154 19.18 -4.11 9.79
CA LEU A 154 18.30 -5.18 10.25
C LEU A 154 18.68 -6.57 9.70
N PHE A 155 18.96 -6.65 8.40
CA PHE A 155 19.07 -7.93 7.69
C PHE A 155 20.49 -8.27 7.26
N LYS A 156 21.48 -7.40 7.52
CA LYS A 156 22.89 -7.61 7.17
C LYS A 156 23.08 -7.86 5.67
N VAL A 157 22.45 -6.99 4.89
CA VAL A 157 22.52 -7.00 3.42
C VAL A 157 22.99 -5.65 2.89
N GLN A 158 23.64 -5.63 1.74
CA GLN A 158 24.01 -4.41 1.02
C GLN A 158 23.19 -4.31 -0.27
N ILE A 159 22.55 -3.16 -0.51
CA ILE A 159 21.74 -2.92 -1.70
C ILE A 159 22.48 -1.91 -2.57
N VAL A 160 22.87 -2.33 -3.78
CA VAL A 160 23.74 -1.55 -4.67
C VAL A 160 23.08 -1.36 -6.03
N GLU A 161 23.01 -0.11 -6.50
CA GLU A 161 22.51 0.19 -7.85
C GLU A 161 23.47 -0.35 -8.91
N ARG A 162 22.92 -0.99 -9.94
CA ARG A 162 23.66 -1.54 -11.07
C ARG A 162 23.11 -0.99 -12.38
N SER A 163 23.94 -0.22 -13.09
CA SER A 163 23.54 0.60 -14.24
C SER A 163 23.66 -0.10 -15.61
N ASP A 164 24.38 -1.21 -15.72
CA ASP A 164 24.59 -1.97 -16.97
C ASP A 164 23.47 -2.98 -17.27
N THR A 165 22.33 -2.90 -16.57
CA THR A 165 21.20 -3.82 -16.73
C THR A 165 20.18 -3.26 -17.73
N ARG A 166 19.67 -4.11 -18.64
CA ARG A 166 18.60 -3.74 -19.56
C ARG A 166 17.30 -3.51 -18.78
N THR A 167 16.71 -2.34 -18.93
CA THR A 167 15.42 -1.99 -18.34
C THR A 167 14.37 -1.70 -19.41
N TRP A 168 13.09 -1.72 -19.03
CA TRP A 168 11.97 -1.39 -19.94
C TRP A 168 11.71 0.11 -20.07
N HIS A 169 12.34 0.94 -19.25
CA HIS A 169 12.20 2.39 -19.29
C HIS A 169 13.39 3.08 -18.61
N LYS A 170 13.72 4.29 -19.06
CA LYS A 170 14.88 5.07 -18.58
C LYS A 170 14.84 5.38 -17.07
N ASP A 171 13.65 5.49 -16.49
CA ASP A 171 13.46 5.80 -15.07
C ASP A 171 13.49 4.54 -14.18
N VAL A 172 13.56 3.35 -14.77
CA VAL A 172 13.65 2.10 -14.03
C VAL A 172 15.09 1.91 -13.60
N LYS A 173 15.29 1.72 -12.30
CA LYS A 173 16.58 1.38 -11.72
C LYS A 173 16.67 -0.11 -11.44
N PHE A 174 17.88 -0.64 -11.41
CA PHE A 174 18.14 -2.03 -11.05
C PHE A 174 19.11 -2.07 -9.87
N TYR A 175 18.81 -2.94 -8.90
CA TYR A 175 19.59 -3.08 -7.69
C TYR A 175 19.95 -4.54 -7.46
N ASP A 176 21.20 -4.76 -7.08
CA ASP A 176 21.71 -6.03 -6.59
C ASP A 176 21.75 -6.02 -5.06
N ILE A 177 21.43 -7.16 -4.45
CA ILE A 177 21.49 -7.39 -3.02
C ILE A 177 22.63 -8.36 -2.73
N TYR A 178 23.53 -7.96 -1.84
CA TYR A 178 24.65 -8.77 -1.35
C TYR A 178 24.42 -9.10 0.13
N ASP A 179 24.90 -10.26 0.58
CA ASP A 179 25.09 -10.51 2.00
C ASP A 179 26.55 -10.25 2.39
N ASP A 180 26.83 -10.16 3.70
CA ASP A 180 28.16 -9.90 4.24
C ASP A 180 29.22 -10.96 3.86
N SER A 181 28.79 -12.12 3.35
CA SER A 181 29.66 -13.29 3.09
C SER A 181 30.07 -13.46 1.63
N SER A 182 29.40 -12.77 0.69
CA SER A 182 29.49 -13.07 -0.74
C SER A 182 29.86 -11.85 -1.58
N ASN A 183 30.86 -12.03 -2.45
CA ASN A 183 31.16 -11.09 -3.53
C ASN A 183 30.18 -11.19 -4.71
N ARG A 184 29.18 -12.06 -4.64
CA ARG A 184 28.14 -12.24 -5.67
C ARG A 184 26.77 -11.85 -5.11
N PRO A 185 25.91 -11.20 -5.93
CA PRO A 185 24.59 -10.84 -5.49
C PRO A 185 23.77 -12.11 -5.17
N ILE A 186 23.07 -12.08 -4.03
CA ILE A 186 22.17 -13.14 -3.60
C ILE A 186 20.78 -13.00 -4.20
N ALA A 187 20.41 -11.78 -4.60
CA ALA A 187 19.12 -11.42 -5.19
C ALA A 187 19.24 -10.08 -5.94
N SER A 188 18.24 -9.76 -6.75
CA SER A 188 18.19 -8.45 -7.44
C SER A 188 16.75 -7.97 -7.60
N PHE A 189 16.54 -6.67 -7.80
CA PHE A 189 15.21 -6.14 -8.11
C PHE A 189 15.24 -4.92 -9.03
N TYR A 190 14.16 -4.76 -9.79
CA TYR A 190 13.85 -3.52 -10.51
C TYR A 190 13.04 -2.57 -9.64
N PHE A 191 13.32 -1.28 -9.72
CA PHE A 191 12.57 -0.22 -9.07
C PHE A 191 12.04 0.75 -10.12
N ASP A 192 10.71 0.81 -10.26
CA ASP A 192 10.00 1.60 -11.26
C ASP A 192 9.05 2.60 -10.58
N PRO A 193 9.56 3.79 -10.18
CA PRO A 193 8.87 4.65 -9.21
C PRO A 193 7.71 5.48 -9.78
N TYR A 194 7.79 5.91 -11.04
CA TYR A 194 6.97 7.02 -11.51
C TYR A 194 5.71 6.57 -12.27
N ALA A 195 4.66 7.37 -12.12
CA ALA A 195 3.46 7.26 -12.94
C ALA A 195 3.76 7.66 -14.39
N ARG A 196 3.25 6.86 -15.33
CA ARG A 196 3.36 7.14 -16.78
C ARG A 196 1.99 6.97 -17.41
N GLN A 197 1.24 8.08 -17.46
CA GLN A 197 -0.13 8.23 -17.97
C GLN A 197 -0.81 6.92 -18.39
N ASP A 198 -0.93 6.66 -19.70
CA ASP A 198 -1.61 5.50 -20.27
C ASP A 198 -0.67 4.33 -20.59
N GLU A 199 0.65 4.52 -20.44
CA GLU A 199 1.68 3.52 -20.75
C GLU A 199 1.94 2.55 -19.59
N LYS A 200 1.50 2.90 -18.37
CA LYS A 200 1.72 2.12 -17.17
C LYS A 200 0.43 1.95 -16.38
N ILE A 201 0.12 0.71 -16.03
CA ILE A 201 -1.06 0.34 -15.26
C ILE A 201 -1.07 1.11 -13.92
N ARG A 202 -2.22 1.68 -13.60
CA ARG A 202 -2.51 2.23 -12.27
C ARG A 202 -3.45 1.27 -11.57
N VAL A 203 -2.94 0.56 -10.57
CA VAL A 203 -3.78 -0.22 -9.66
C VAL A 203 -4.34 0.76 -8.63
N TYR A 204 -5.67 0.86 -8.56
CA TYR A 204 -6.38 2.02 -8.01
C TYR A 204 -6.24 2.21 -6.49
N ASP A 205 -5.81 1.20 -5.73
CA ASP A 205 -5.85 1.23 -4.26
C ASP A 205 -4.47 1.18 -3.58
N ASP A 206 -3.41 0.80 -4.29
CA ASP A 206 -2.06 0.84 -3.75
C ASP A 206 -1.13 1.57 -4.72
N ALA A 207 -0.51 2.64 -4.25
CA ALA A 207 0.43 3.46 -5.01
C ALA A 207 1.67 2.69 -5.54
N GLY A 208 1.75 1.37 -5.29
CA GLY A 208 2.62 0.44 -6.00
C GLY A 208 2.31 -1.02 -5.70
N TRP A 209 2.93 -1.92 -6.46
CA TRP A 209 2.84 -3.37 -6.31
C TRP A 209 4.20 -4.04 -6.49
N HIS A 210 4.30 -5.24 -5.91
CA HIS A 210 5.44 -6.12 -6.04
C HIS A 210 5.14 -7.19 -7.10
N VAL A 211 6.13 -7.53 -7.92
CA VAL A 211 6.07 -8.63 -8.88
C VAL A 211 7.23 -9.58 -8.62
N SER A 212 6.94 -10.83 -8.27
CA SER A 212 7.93 -11.92 -8.28
C SER A 212 8.23 -12.30 -9.74
N ILE A 213 9.40 -11.93 -10.26
CA ILE A 213 9.82 -12.25 -11.63
C ILE A 213 10.42 -13.65 -11.70
N ARG A 214 11.27 -13.99 -10.72
CA ARG A 214 11.93 -15.29 -10.64
C ARG A 214 12.10 -15.71 -9.19
N ASN A 215 11.82 -16.98 -8.89
CA ASN A 215 12.00 -17.56 -7.57
C ASN A 215 13.44 -18.08 -7.38
N LYS A 216 13.87 -18.17 -6.12
CA LYS A 216 15.08 -18.90 -5.75
C LYS A 216 14.90 -20.38 -6.04
N SER A 217 15.89 -21.01 -6.65
CA SER A 217 15.95 -22.47 -6.79
C SER A 217 17.39 -22.94 -6.79
N SER A 218 17.76 -23.77 -5.82
CA SER A 218 19.07 -24.40 -5.76
C SER A 218 19.25 -25.42 -6.88
N VAL A 219 18.17 -26.09 -7.29
CA VAL A 219 18.19 -27.08 -8.38
C VAL A 219 18.45 -26.42 -9.72
N ALA A 220 17.79 -25.29 -9.99
CA ALA A 220 17.97 -24.53 -11.24
C ALA A 220 19.12 -23.52 -11.18
N GLY A 221 19.78 -23.36 -10.03
CA GLY A 221 20.83 -22.36 -9.82
C GLY A 221 20.35 -20.92 -9.97
N THR A 222 19.07 -20.64 -9.67
CA THR A 222 18.47 -19.30 -9.86
C THR A 222 18.45 -18.49 -8.56
N HIS A 223 18.85 -17.23 -8.68
CA HIS A 223 18.64 -16.22 -7.64
C HIS A 223 17.29 -15.52 -7.81
N PRO A 224 16.61 -15.16 -6.70
CA PRO A 224 15.34 -14.47 -6.76
C PRO A 224 15.47 -13.09 -7.40
N LEU A 225 14.46 -12.74 -8.20
CA LEU A 225 14.36 -11.46 -8.90
C LEU A 225 12.94 -10.92 -8.72
N SER A 226 12.80 -9.64 -8.40
CA SER A 226 11.51 -8.97 -8.33
C SER A 226 11.48 -7.64 -9.08
N ALA A 227 10.28 -7.08 -9.24
CA ALA A 227 10.09 -5.69 -9.58
C ALA A 227 9.17 -5.01 -8.56
N LEU A 228 9.56 -3.82 -8.16
CA LEU A 228 8.77 -2.90 -7.37
C LEU A 228 8.31 -1.76 -8.25
N ILE A 229 7.00 -1.65 -8.43
CA ILE A 229 6.41 -0.76 -9.42
C ILE A 229 5.46 0.20 -8.70
N PHE A 230 5.70 1.50 -8.82
CA PHE A 230 4.92 2.55 -8.17
C PHE A 230 4.36 3.56 -9.17
N ASN A 231 3.46 4.43 -8.71
CA ASN A 231 2.90 5.51 -9.51
C ASN A 231 3.10 6.87 -8.83
N PHE A 232 4.29 7.11 -8.28
CA PHE A 232 4.64 8.40 -7.69
C PHE A 232 4.67 9.50 -8.76
N GLN A 233 4.47 10.74 -8.33
CA GLN A 233 4.58 11.87 -9.21
C GLN A 233 6.01 11.97 -9.76
N ALA A 234 6.16 11.94 -11.09
CA ALA A 234 7.45 12.15 -11.73
C ALA A 234 8.00 13.54 -11.37
N PRO A 235 9.33 13.68 -11.17
CA PRO A 235 9.93 14.97 -10.94
C PRO A 235 9.71 15.90 -12.15
N LEU A 236 9.44 17.17 -11.88
CA LEU A 236 9.61 18.22 -12.89
C LEU A 236 11.10 18.42 -13.16
N GLU A 237 11.47 18.93 -14.33
CA GLU A 237 12.88 19.15 -14.69
C GLU A 237 13.64 19.91 -13.59
N GLY A 238 14.76 19.34 -13.14
CA GLY A 238 15.60 19.90 -12.08
C GLY A 238 15.06 19.76 -10.65
N GLN A 239 13.90 19.13 -10.44
CA GLN A 239 13.30 18.92 -9.12
C GLN A 239 13.40 17.47 -8.65
N GLN A 240 13.23 17.27 -7.35
CA GLN A 240 13.14 15.93 -6.74
C GLN A 240 11.68 15.46 -6.74
N SER A 241 11.47 14.15 -6.87
CA SER A 241 10.17 13.54 -6.59
C SER A 241 9.93 13.57 -5.08
N LEU A 242 8.83 14.16 -4.65
CA LEU A 242 8.47 14.27 -3.23
C LEU A 242 7.28 13.36 -2.94
N LEU A 243 7.37 12.58 -1.86
CA LEU A 243 6.34 11.63 -1.47
C LEU A 243 5.43 12.20 -0.38
N SER A 244 4.14 11.97 -0.48
CA SER A 244 3.27 12.03 0.70
C SER A 244 3.64 10.94 1.70
N PHE A 245 3.28 11.12 2.97
CA PHE A 245 3.52 10.09 3.98
C PHE A 245 2.78 8.77 3.66
N LYS A 246 1.60 8.83 3.02
CA LYS A 246 0.90 7.65 2.49
C LYS A 246 1.73 6.89 1.46
N GLU A 247 2.41 7.61 0.54
CA GLU A 247 3.28 6.99 -0.46
C GLU A 247 4.56 6.41 0.17
N VAL A 248 5.11 7.04 1.21
CA VAL A 248 6.21 6.46 2.01
C VAL A 248 5.77 5.15 2.67
N ASN A 249 4.57 5.11 3.25
CA ASN A 249 4.00 3.90 3.84
C ASN A 249 3.84 2.77 2.80
N VAL A 250 3.30 3.09 1.61
CA VAL A 250 3.18 2.13 0.51
C VAL A 250 4.54 1.63 0.04
N LEU A 251 5.55 2.50 -0.06
CA LEU A 251 6.91 2.10 -0.42
C LEU A 251 7.46 1.08 0.58
N PHE A 252 7.37 1.36 1.89
CA PHE A 252 7.82 0.44 2.94
C PHE A 252 7.07 -0.89 2.90
N LYS A 253 5.74 -0.84 2.77
CA LYS A 253 4.89 -2.04 2.67
C LYS A 253 5.27 -2.91 1.48
N ARG A 254 5.47 -2.32 0.30
CA ARG A 254 5.83 -3.08 -0.91
C ARG A 254 7.26 -3.58 -0.88
N PHE A 255 8.17 -2.80 -0.30
CA PHE A 255 9.55 -3.24 -0.11
C PHE A 255 9.64 -4.44 0.84
N ASP A 256 8.81 -4.50 1.89
CA ASP A 256 8.72 -5.64 2.82
C ASP A 256 8.30 -6.94 2.10
N HIS A 257 7.27 -6.87 1.26
CA HIS A 257 6.86 -7.96 0.35
C HIS A 257 8.03 -8.42 -0.54
N SER A 258 8.81 -7.48 -1.07
CA SER A 258 9.98 -7.79 -1.89
C SER A 258 11.11 -8.41 -1.06
N LEU A 259 11.36 -7.95 0.17
CA LEU A 259 12.38 -8.53 1.05
C LEU A 259 12.08 -10.00 1.35
N ARG A 260 10.82 -10.36 1.61
CA ARG A 260 10.42 -11.76 1.80
C ARG A 260 10.76 -12.62 0.59
N HIS A 261 10.48 -12.12 -0.61
CA HIS A 261 10.82 -12.82 -1.86
C HIS A 261 12.33 -12.95 -2.06
N LEU A 262 13.06 -11.85 -1.90
CA LEU A 262 14.46 -11.72 -2.24
C LEU A 262 15.40 -12.37 -1.20
N LEU A 263 15.04 -12.35 0.08
CA LEU A 263 15.87 -12.87 1.17
C LEU A 263 15.51 -14.30 1.58
N THR A 264 14.62 -14.96 0.84
CA THR A 264 14.22 -16.34 1.13
C THR A 264 15.41 -17.29 1.18
N LYS A 265 15.43 -18.16 2.19
CA LYS A 265 16.44 -19.22 2.32
C LYS A 265 15.95 -20.58 1.78
N ALA A 266 14.66 -20.71 1.43
CA ALA A 266 14.09 -21.91 0.83
C ALA A 266 14.80 -22.27 -0.49
N ASN A 267 15.00 -23.56 -0.73
CA ASN A 267 15.82 -24.06 -1.84
C ASN A 267 15.03 -24.45 -3.09
N TYR A 268 13.71 -24.56 -2.99
CA TYR A 268 12.84 -25.01 -4.07
C TYR A 268 11.90 -23.88 -4.48
N SER A 269 11.79 -23.66 -5.79
CA SER A 269 11.01 -22.58 -6.39
C SER A 269 9.55 -22.57 -5.94
N GLU A 270 8.99 -23.74 -5.68
CA GLU A 270 7.61 -24.03 -5.32
C GLU A 270 7.24 -23.48 -3.93
N VAL A 271 8.24 -23.33 -3.05
CA VAL A 271 8.08 -22.86 -1.66
C VAL A 271 9.02 -21.70 -1.33
N ALA A 272 9.66 -21.10 -2.34
CA ALA A 272 10.56 -19.98 -2.17
C ALA A 272 9.83 -18.64 -2.25
N GLY A 273 10.29 -17.70 -1.41
CA GLY A 273 9.81 -16.33 -1.38
C GLY A 273 8.37 -16.22 -0.90
N LEU A 274 7.49 -15.83 -1.82
CA LEU A 274 6.04 -15.69 -1.59
C LEU A 274 5.24 -16.93 -2.03
N SER A 275 5.90 -17.95 -2.58
CA SER A 275 5.22 -19.14 -3.11
C SER A 275 4.78 -20.06 -1.98
N ASN A 276 3.57 -20.61 -2.11
CA ASN A 276 2.99 -21.58 -1.18
C ASN A 276 2.95 -21.12 0.29
N VAL A 277 2.76 -19.81 0.47
CA VAL A 277 2.44 -19.19 1.75
C VAL A 277 0.92 -19.11 1.85
N GLU A 278 0.36 -19.46 3.01
CA GLU A 278 -1.05 -19.28 3.30
C GLU A 278 -1.47 -17.83 3.04
N TRP A 279 -2.52 -17.65 2.24
CA TRP A 279 -2.85 -16.33 1.66
C TRP A 279 -3.16 -15.27 2.71
N ASP A 280 -3.77 -15.67 3.82
CA ASP A 280 -4.07 -14.84 4.99
C ASP A 280 -2.86 -14.52 5.88
N ALA A 281 -1.71 -15.16 5.65
CA ALA A 281 -0.42 -14.81 6.24
C ALA A 281 0.49 -13.99 5.31
N ALA A 282 0.15 -13.92 4.01
CA ALA A 282 0.97 -13.25 3.01
C ALA A 282 1.18 -11.75 3.32
N GLU A 283 0.16 -11.08 3.85
CA GLU A 283 0.19 -9.65 4.17
C GLU A 283 0.84 -9.31 5.53
N VAL A 284 1.19 -10.30 6.36
CA VAL A 284 1.90 -10.04 7.64
C VAL A 284 3.24 -9.36 7.35
N CYS A 285 3.99 -9.89 6.38
CA CYS A 285 5.23 -9.30 5.88
C CYS A 285 5.02 -8.09 4.95
N GLY A 286 3.79 -7.55 4.84
CA GLY A 286 3.57 -6.23 4.22
C GLY A 286 3.51 -5.12 5.27
N GLN A 287 3.41 -5.46 6.55
CA GLN A 287 3.14 -4.51 7.63
C GLN A 287 4.31 -4.37 8.59
N VAL A 288 5.30 -5.28 8.59
CA VAL A 288 6.40 -5.23 9.55
C VAL A 288 7.24 -3.98 9.30
N MET A 289 7.65 -3.73 8.06
CA MET A 289 8.47 -2.57 7.74
C MET A 289 7.75 -1.25 8.00
N THR A 290 6.42 -1.21 7.84
CA THR A 290 5.66 0.03 8.06
C THR A 290 5.66 0.49 9.52
N HIS A 291 5.90 -0.41 10.48
CA HIS A 291 6.01 -0.02 11.89
C HIS A 291 7.22 0.89 12.16
N TRP A 292 8.31 0.73 11.41
CA TRP A 292 9.49 1.58 11.56
C TRP A 292 9.24 3.03 11.16
N LEU A 293 8.18 3.34 10.40
CA LEU A 293 7.82 4.73 10.10
C LEU A 293 7.37 5.52 11.33
N TYR A 294 7.07 4.85 12.43
CA TYR A 294 6.68 5.47 13.69
C TYR A 294 7.80 5.47 14.74
N ASP A 295 8.95 4.86 14.43
CA ASP A 295 10.17 4.97 15.23
C ASP A 295 10.81 6.35 14.98
N PRO A 296 11.06 7.17 16.03
CA PRO A 296 11.63 8.51 15.89
C PRO A 296 12.96 8.54 15.13
N HIS A 297 13.83 7.55 15.34
CA HIS A 297 15.13 7.51 14.65
C HIS A 297 14.96 7.26 13.15
N THR A 298 14.09 6.32 12.79
CA THR A 298 13.82 5.97 11.39
C THR A 298 13.12 7.09 10.65
N ILE A 299 12.04 7.67 11.21
CA ILE A 299 11.31 8.76 10.55
C ILE A 299 12.22 9.98 10.31
N GLN A 300 13.12 10.27 11.26
CA GLN A 300 14.10 11.34 11.13
C GLN A 300 15.17 11.01 10.07
N ALA A 301 15.60 9.75 9.96
CA ALA A 301 16.56 9.31 8.94
C ALA A 301 15.98 9.35 7.50
N ILE A 302 14.69 9.03 7.33
CA ILE A 302 14.06 8.99 6.00
C ILE A 302 13.55 10.37 5.55
N SER A 303 13.57 11.37 6.43
CA SER A 303 13.03 12.70 6.17
C SER A 303 14.11 13.80 6.16
N GLY A 304 13.79 14.91 5.50
CA GLY A 304 14.61 16.11 5.41
C GLY A 304 14.09 17.01 4.32
N HIS A 305 14.01 18.31 4.60
CA HIS A 305 13.44 19.26 3.67
C HIS A 305 14.20 19.26 2.34
N TYR A 306 13.50 19.09 1.22
CA TYR A 306 14.11 18.85 -0.10
C TYR A 306 15.08 19.94 -0.60
N LYS A 307 15.00 21.16 -0.05
CA LYS A 307 15.91 22.27 -0.39
C LYS A 307 17.00 22.54 0.64
N THR A 308 16.68 22.41 1.92
CA THR A 308 17.54 22.88 3.03
C THR A 308 18.18 21.73 3.80
N ASP A 309 17.71 20.50 3.58
CA ASP A 309 18.03 19.30 4.35
C ASP A 309 17.71 19.41 5.86
N GLU A 310 16.96 20.45 6.26
CA GLU A 310 16.52 20.62 7.63
C GLU A 310 15.67 19.41 8.08
N PRO A 311 15.84 18.96 9.33
CA PRO A 311 15.13 17.79 9.84
C PRO A 311 13.62 18.05 9.90
N LEU A 312 12.84 16.97 9.84
CA LEU A 312 11.40 17.03 10.07
C LEU A 312 11.11 17.62 11.46
N PRO A 313 10.32 18.70 11.56
CA PRO A 313 9.95 19.28 12.84
C PRO A 313 9.30 18.25 13.77
N GLU A 314 9.68 18.29 15.05
CA GLU A 314 9.18 17.35 16.08
C GLU A 314 7.66 17.40 16.22
N GLU A 315 7.06 18.58 16.07
CA GLU A 315 5.60 18.75 16.05
C GLU A 315 4.94 17.96 14.92
N ILE A 316 5.50 18.00 13.71
CA ILE A 316 4.98 17.24 12.57
C ILE A 316 5.12 15.73 12.81
N MET A 317 6.26 15.29 13.34
CA MET A 317 6.49 13.89 13.70
C MET A 317 5.46 13.39 14.73
N THR A 318 5.23 14.16 15.79
CA THR A 318 4.23 13.86 16.81
C THR A 318 2.82 13.80 16.22
N ASN A 319 2.49 14.74 15.32
CA ASN A 319 1.19 14.77 14.67
C ASN A 319 0.99 13.60 13.70
N LEU A 320 2.02 13.12 13.01
CA LEU A 320 1.95 11.90 12.19
C LEU A 320 1.62 10.66 13.03
N GLN A 321 2.10 10.60 14.28
CA GLN A 321 1.75 9.53 15.22
C GLN A 321 0.31 9.66 15.74
N ASN A 322 -0.15 10.88 16.03
CA ASN A 322 -1.51 11.15 16.53
C ASN A 322 -2.61 10.96 15.48
N VAL A 323 -2.25 11.02 14.20
CA VAL A 323 -3.17 10.87 13.06
C VAL A 323 -3.28 9.40 12.58
N ARG A 324 -2.48 8.50 13.19
CA ARG A 324 -2.63 7.04 13.05
C ARG A 324 -3.98 6.60 13.60
#